data_AF-A0A7K4IR08-F1
#
_entry.id   AF-A0A7K4IR08-F1
#
_cell.length_a   1.000
_cell.length_b   1.000
_cell.length_c   1.000
_cell.angle_alpha   90.00
_cell.angle_beta   90.00
_cell.angle_gamma   90.00
#
_symmetry.space_group_name_H-M   'P 1'
#
loop_
_entity.id
_entity.type
_entity.pdbx_description
1 polymer ?
#
loop_
_entity_poly.entity_id
_entity_poly.type
_entity_poly.pdbx_seq_one_letter_code
_entity_poly.pdbx_strand_id
1 'polypeptide(L)'
;MANYTREFSLISLSLDNKYRSHIEIIALILEALKCGDAGRYSLMKHTSVNYSQLKKYLKLLGKIGFIETNIKEGSVLYKTSELGIAYLRQYSILRDMLLGAYSRTRSPDIVAAECTSPPFSTHILKQKLA
;
A
#
# COMPACT_ATOMS: atom_id res chain seq x y z
N MET A 1 22.06 3.43 -12.44
CA MET A 1 20.85 2.63 -12.70
C MET A 1 20.35 2.09 -11.36
N ALA A 2 19.40 2.76 -10.72
CA ALA A 2 18.95 2.39 -9.37
C ALA A 2 17.93 1.26 -9.44
N ASN A 3 18.17 0.23 -8.64
CA ASN A 3 17.39 -1.00 -8.55
C ASN A 3 16.23 -0.74 -7.57
N TYR A 4 15.03 -0.43 -8.08
CA TYR A 4 13.85 -0.09 -7.26
C TYR A 4 13.10 -1.31 -6.71
N THR A 5 13.75 -2.48 -6.73
CA THR A 5 13.20 -3.72 -6.21
C THR A 5 13.41 -3.77 -4.70
N ARG A 6 12.77 -2.86 -3.97
CA ARG A 6 12.57 -3.08 -2.52
C ARG A 6 11.61 -4.25 -2.42
N GLU A 7 12.16 -5.40 -2.06
CA GLU A 7 11.48 -6.65 -1.73
C GLU A 7 10.26 -6.41 -0.83
N PHE A 8 9.07 -6.23 -1.43
CA PHE A 8 7.77 -6.29 -0.73
C PHE A 8 7.27 -7.74 -0.59
N SER A 9 8.21 -8.69 -0.58
CA SER A 9 8.01 -10.14 -0.64
C SER A 9 7.26 -10.73 0.57
N LEU A 10 6.87 -9.90 1.55
CA LEU A 10 6.35 -10.38 2.83
C LEU A 10 4.82 -10.50 2.90
N ILE A 11 4.03 -10.13 1.88
CA ILE A 11 2.56 -10.11 2.04
C ILE A 11 1.83 -11.26 1.33
N SER A 12 2.41 -11.91 0.31
CA SER A 12 1.70 -12.98 -0.41
C SER A 12 1.73 -14.30 0.35
N LEU A 13 0.70 -14.53 1.14
CA LEU A 13 0.50 -15.76 1.90
C LEU A 13 -0.20 -16.74 0.97
N SER A 14 0.57 -17.40 0.11
CA SER A 14 0.02 -18.44 -0.77
C SER A 14 -0.25 -19.70 0.05
N LEU A 15 -1.28 -19.65 0.91
CA LEU A 15 -1.92 -20.85 1.48
C LEU A 15 -2.64 -21.54 0.33
N ASP A 16 -1.86 -22.31 -0.41
CA ASP A 16 -2.18 -23.20 -1.53
C ASP A 16 -3.58 -23.03 -2.10
N ASN A 17 -3.80 -21.92 -2.81
CA ASN A 17 -4.94 -21.79 -3.69
C ASN A 17 -4.59 -20.83 -4.82
N LYS A 18 -4.98 -21.24 -6.03
CA LYS A 18 -4.89 -20.52 -7.31
C LYS A 18 -5.43 -19.07 -7.30
N TYR A 19 -5.99 -18.60 -6.18
CA TYR A 19 -6.73 -17.35 -6.03
C TYR A 19 -6.33 -16.63 -4.74
N ARG A 20 -6.04 -15.33 -4.84
CA ARG A 20 -5.83 -14.44 -3.69
C ARG A 20 -7.16 -14.14 -3.00
N SER A 21 -7.16 -14.14 -1.67
CA SER A 21 -8.34 -13.78 -0.87
C SER A 21 -8.67 -12.29 -1.02
N HIS A 22 -9.97 -11.94 -0.94
CA HIS A 22 -10.42 -10.55 -0.90
C HIS A 22 -9.75 -9.75 0.23
N ILE A 23 -9.56 -10.39 1.40
CA ILE A 23 -8.93 -9.77 2.58
C ILE A 23 -7.46 -9.43 2.29
N GLU A 24 -6.74 -10.34 1.62
CA GLU A 24 -5.34 -10.16 1.23
C GLU A 24 -5.20 -9.10 0.12
N ILE A 25 -6.08 -9.11 -0.89
CA ILE A 25 -6.08 -8.09 -1.94
C ILE A 25 -6.30 -6.69 -1.34
N ILE A 26 -7.24 -6.57 -0.39
CA ILE A 26 -7.47 -5.30 0.32
C ILE A 26 -6.22 -4.89 1.11
N ALA A 27 -5.59 -5.81 1.83
CA ALA A 27 -4.35 -5.51 2.57
C ALA A 27 -3.24 -5.03 1.63
N LEU A 28 -3.02 -5.70 0.51
CA LEU A 28 -2.02 -5.32 -0.49
C LEU A 28 -2.28 -3.91 -1.07
N ILE A 29 -3.54 -3.58 -1.37
CA ILE A 29 -3.91 -2.24 -1.86
C ILE A 29 -3.61 -1.20 -0.78
N LEU A 30 -4.04 -1.42 0.47
CA LEU A 30 -3.84 -0.45 1.55
C LEU A 30 -2.37 -0.29 1.95
N GLU A 31 -1.57 -1.36 1.88
CA GLU A 31 -0.13 -1.30 2.12
C GLU A 31 0.57 -0.46 1.06
N ALA A 32 0.22 -0.64 -0.22
CA ALA A 32 0.77 0.15 -1.32
C ALA A 32 0.42 1.64 -1.22
N LEU A 33 -0.68 1.99 -0.55
CA LEU A 33 -1.13 3.36 -0.28
C LEU A 33 -0.62 3.94 1.04
N LYS A 34 -0.03 3.12 1.92
CA LYS A 34 0.47 3.56 3.22
C LYS A 34 1.74 4.41 3.10
N CYS A 35 2.59 4.13 2.11
CA CYS A 35 3.85 4.84 1.89
C CYS A 35 3.71 6.18 1.13
N GLY A 36 2.50 6.60 0.78
CA GLY A 36 2.25 7.88 0.13
C GLY A 36 1.09 7.85 -0.86
N ASP A 37 0.89 8.99 -1.52
CA ASP A 37 -0.13 9.13 -2.57
C ASP A 37 0.23 8.28 -3.79
N ALA A 38 -0.53 7.21 -4.06
CA ALA A 38 -0.27 6.33 -5.20
C ALA A 38 -1.33 6.45 -6.30
N GLY A 39 -0.86 6.47 -7.55
CA GLY A 39 -1.72 6.37 -8.73
C GLY A 39 -2.15 4.93 -9.04
N ARG A 40 -3.20 4.80 -9.85
CA ARG A 40 -3.79 3.50 -10.24
C ARG A 40 -2.79 2.52 -10.87
N TYR A 41 -1.83 3.04 -11.64
CA TYR A 41 -0.82 2.21 -12.31
C TYR A 41 0.17 1.57 -11.32
N SER A 42 0.62 2.35 -10.32
CA SER A 42 1.49 1.84 -9.25
C SER A 42 0.79 0.69 -8.51
N LEU A 43 -0.46 0.92 -8.10
CA LEU A 43 -1.29 -0.07 -7.41
C LEU A 43 -1.43 -1.37 -8.19
N MET A 44 -1.70 -1.30 -9.50
CA MET A 44 -1.88 -2.47 -10.35
C MET A 44 -0.61 -3.33 -10.39
N LYS A 45 0.56 -2.68 -10.49
CA LYS A 45 1.86 -3.35 -10.48
C LYS A 45 2.12 -4.07 -9.14
N HIS A 46 1.73 -3.45 -8.01
CA HIS A 46 1.95 -3.99 -6.67
C HIS A 46 0.99 -5.12 -6.27
N THR A 47 -0.23 -5.09 -6.78
CA THR A 47 -1.32 -5.98 -6.32
C THR A 47 -1.60 -7.14 -7.27
N SER A 48 -0.98 -7.14 -8.47
CA SER A 48 -1.22 -8.06 -9.59
C SER A 48 -2.71 -8.29 -9.92
N VAL A 49 -3.60 -7.36 -9.55
CA VAL A 49 -5.01 -7.38 -9.96
C VAL A 49 -5.18 -6.64 -11.28
N ASN A 50 -6.18 -7.02 -12.07
CA ASN A 50 -6.48 -6.29 -13.30
C ASN A 50 -7.14 -4.93 -12.99
N TYR A 51 -7.15 -4.04 -13.99
CA TYR A 51 -7.69 -2.68 -13.83
C TYR A 51 -9.18 -2.67 -13.39
N SER A 52 -10.00 -3.56 -13.93
CA SER A 52 -11.44 -3.59 -13.63
C SER A 52 -11.72 -4.03 -12.19
N GLN A 53 -10.96 -4.99 -11.68
CA GLN A 53 -10.98 -5.41 -10.28
C GLN A 53 -10.46 -4.31 -9.38
N LEU A 54 -9.29 -3.71 -9.69
CA LEU A 54 -8.72 -2.62 -8.91
C LEU A 54 -9.72 -1.46 -8.77
N LYS A 55 -10.40 -1.08 -9.85
CA LYS A 55 -11.43 -0.03 -9.82
C LYS A 55 -12.59 -0.38 -8.90
N LYS A 56 -13.05 -1.64 -8.88
CA LYS A 56 -14.11 -2.12 -7.98
C LYS A 56 -13.66 -2.03 -6.51
N TYR A 57 -12.45 -2.47 -6.21
CA TYR A 57 -11.88 -2.39 -4.87
C TYR A 57 -11.69 -0.95 -4.40
N LEU A 58 -11.12 -0.07 -5.22
CA LEU A 58 -10.96 1.34 -4.86
C LEU A 58 -12.29 2.02 -4.59
N LYS A 59 -13.32 1.73 -5.40
CA LYS A 59 -14.68 2.24 -5.15
C LYS A 59 -15.25 1.72 -3.82
N LEU A 60 -15.04 0.44 -3.52
CA LEU A 60 -15.48 -0.17 -2.26
C LEU A 60 -14.74 0.44 -1.06
N LEU A 61 -13.42 0.55 -1.13
CA LEU A 61 -12.58 1.07 -0.07
C LEU A 61 -12.85 2.55 0.20
N GLY A 62 -13.12 3.34 -0.84
CA GLY A 62 -13.57 4.72 -0.68
C GLY A 62 -14.95 4.80 -0.01
N LYS A 63 -15.88 3.90 -0.36
CA LYS A 63 -17.21 3.83 0.27
C LYS A 63 -17.15 3.46 1.75
N ILE A 64 -16.25 2.54 2.12
CA ILE A 64 -16.06 2.10 3.52
C ILE A 64 -15.25 3.15 4.32
N GLY A 65 -14.56 4.06 3.64
CA GLY A 65 -13.70 5.07 4.27
C GLY A 65 -12.32 4.53 4.63
N PHE A 66 -11.85 3.47 3.98
CA PHE A 66 -10.50 2.94 4.17
C PHE A 66 -9.44 3.72 3.39
N ILE A 67 -9.84 4.42 2.32
CA ILE A 67 -8.96 5.26 1.52
C ILE A 67 -9.56 6.64 1.30
N GLU A 68 -8.68 7.63 1.21
CA GLU A 68 -8.97 9.00 0.82
C GLU A 68 -8.50 9.23 -0.62
N THR A 69 -9.18 10.15 -1.32
CA THR A 69 -8.84 10.49 -2.70
C THR A 69 -8.41 11.94 -2.78
N ASN A 70 -7.20 12.19 -3.25
CA ASN A 70 -6.65 13.52 -3.46
C ASN A 70 -6.43 13.75 -4.96
N ILE A 71 -6.77 14.94 -5.44
CA ILE A 71 -6.48 15.36 -6.82
C ILE A 71 -5.25 16.26 -6.76
N LYS A 72 -4.15 15.79 -7.35
CA LYS A 72 -2.91 16.58 -7.52
C LYS A 72 -2.57 16.63 -9.00
N GLU A 73 -2.36 17.83 -9.53
CA GLU A 73 -1.91 18.05 -10.92
C GLU A 73 -2.76 17.29 -11.97
N GLY A 74 -4.08 17.29 -11.80
CA GLY A 74 -5.02 16.60 -12.71
C GLY A 74 -5.03 15.07 -12.57
N SER A 75 -4.19 14.51 -11.69
CA SER A 75 -4.13 13.07 -11.41
C SER A 75 -4.86 12.71 -10.11
N VAL A 76 -5.62 11.63 -10.16
CA VAL A 76 -6.30 11.07 -8.98
C VAL A 76 -5.33 10.16 -8.24
N LEU A 77 -5.01 10.55 -7.01
CA LEU A 77 -4.16 9.81 -6.09
C LEU A 77 -4.99 9.30 -4.92
N TYR A 78 -4.59 8.14 -4.41
CA TYR A 78 -5.23 7.53 -3.25
C TYR A 78 -4.26 7.50 -2.08
N LYS A 79 -4.80 7.58 -0.88
CA LYS A 79 -4.05 7.48 0.37
C LYS A 79 -4.82 6.62 1.36
N THR A 80 -4.12 5.82 2.17
CA THR A 80 -4.75 5.05 3.24
C THR A 80 -5.18 5.97 4.37
N SER A 81 -6.45 5.85 4.79
CA SER A 81 -7.01 6.53 5.96
C SER A 81 -6.56 5.86 7.27
N GLU A 82 -6.89 6.46 8.41
CA GLU A 82 -6.67 5.84 9.73
C GLU A 82 -7.40 4.49 9.88
N LEU A 83 -8.63 4.37 9.36
CA LEU A 83 -9.39 3.12 9.37
C LEU A 83 -8.69 2.04 8.53
N GLY A 84 -8.14 2.41 7.38
CA GLY A 84 -7.35 1.50 6.55
C GLY A 84 -6.06 1.04 7.25
N ILE A 85 -5.41 1.91 8.02
CA ILE A 85 -4.25 1.55 8.84
C ILE A 85 -4.65 0.59 9.95
N ALA A 86 -5.79 0.81 10.62
CA ALA A 86 -6.31 -0.10 11.64
C ALA A 86 -6.62 -1.48 11.07
N TYR A 87 -7.20 -1.55 9.88
CA TYR A 87 -7.40 -2.82 9.16
C TYR A 87 -6.07 -3.57 8.93
N LEU A 88 -5.03 -2.87 8.46
CA LEU A 88 -3.71 -3.48 8.22
C LEU A 88 -3.10 -4.08 9.48
N ARG A 89 -3.26 -3.42 10.64
CA ARG A 89 -2.78 -3.94 11.93
C ARG A 89 -3.48 -5.24 12.33
N GLN A 90 -4.79 -5.33 12.08
CA GLN A 90 -5.53 -6.56 12.37
C GLN A 90 -5.18 -7.68 11.38
N TYR A 91 -5.03 -7.32 10.11
CA TYR A 91 -4.60 -8.27 9.09
C TYR A 91 -3.23 -8.86 9.41
N SER A 92 -2.25 -8.07 9.87
CA SER A 92 -0.93 -8.59 10.25
C SER A 92 -1.00 -9.57 11.41
N ILE A 93 -1.80 -9.28 12.45
CA ILE A 93 -2.02 -10.20 13.58
C ILE A 93 -2.59 -11.54 13.10
N LEU A 94 -3.66 -11.50 12.30
CA LEU A 94 -4.29 -12.71 11.76
C LEU A 94 -3.31 -13.51 10.89
N ARG A 95 -2.54 -12.82 10.05
CA ARG A 95 -1.51 -13.42 9.20
C ARG A 95 -0.42 -14.10 10.04
N ASP A 96 0.06 -13.45 11.10
CA ASP A 96 1.13 -13.98 11.94
C ASP A 96 0.66 -15.18 12.76
N MET A 97 -0.59 -15.16 13.24
CA MET A 97 -1.25 -16.31 13.85
C MET A 97 -1.33 -17.49 12.88
N LEU A 98 -1.73 -17.24 11.64
CA LEU A 98 -1.93 -18.25 10.61
C LEU A 98 -0.62 -18.88 10.12
N LEU A 99 0.45 -18.09 10.06
CA LEU A 99 1.80 -18.54 9.68
C LEU A 99 2.54 -19.28 10.79
N GLY A 100 1.95 -19.42 11.98
CA GLY A 100 2.65 -19.97 13.16
C GLY A 100 3.83 -19.10 13.63
N ALA A 101 3.96 -17.88 13.09
CA ALA A 101 4.97 -16.91 13.48
C ALA A 101 4.60 -16.16 14.77
N TYR A 102 3.39 -16.42 15.31
CA TYR A 102 2.99 -16.03 16.66
C TYR A 102 3.82 -16.77 17.72
N SER A 103 5.10 -16.43 17.80
CA SER A 103 5.91 -16.66 18.99
C SER A 103 5.23 -15.92 20.14
N ARG A 104 5.03 -16.63 21.26
CA ARG A 104 4.30 -16.24 22.48
C ARG A 104 4.82 -14.96 23.16
N THR A 105 5.74 -14.20 22.58
CA THR A 105 6.43 -13.09 23.25
C THR A 105 6.76 -11.95 22.29
N ARG A 106 5.80 -11.06 22.03
CA ARG A 106 6.11 -9.63 21.91
C ARG A 106 4.84 -8.79 22.05
N SER A 107 4.77 -8.07 23.17
CA SER A 107 3.98 -6.86 23.29
C SER A 107 4.25 -5.93 22.09
N PRO A 108 3.22 -5.23 21.58
CA PRO A 108 3.36 -4.40 20.38
C PRO A 108 4.08 -3.10 20.74
N ASP A 109 5.41 -3.13 20.82
CA ASP A 109 6.18 -1.91 20.72
C ASP A 109 6.10 -1.39 19.28
N ILE A 110 5.66 -0.14 19.22
CA ILE A 110 5.34 0.64 18.02
C ILE A 110 6.60 0.76 17.16
N VAL A 111 6.77 -0.11 16.18
CA VAL A 111 7.70 0.17 15.08
C VAL A 111 6.92 0.91 14.00
N ALA A 112 6.90 2.23 14.16
CA ALA A 112 6.62 3.12 13.05
C ALA A 112 7.65 2.83 11.95
N ALA A 113 7.22 2.13 10.91
CA ALA A 113 7.98 2.08 9.66
C ALA A 113 8.01 3.51 9.11
N GLU A 114 9.08 4.24 9.42
CA GLU A 114 9.34 5.57 8.88
C GLU A 114 9.34 5.49 7.36
N CYS A 115 8.34 6.11 6.76
CA CYS A 115 8.34 6.43 5.35
C CYS A 115 9.34 7.56 5.14
N THR A 116 10.63 7.24 5.05
CA THR A 116 11.64 8.15 4.55
C THR A 116 11.42 8.30 3.04
N SER A 117 10.59 9.29 2.68
CA SER A 117 10.48 9.78 1.31
C SER A 117 11.80 10.46 0.92
N PRO A 118 12.40 10.17 -0.25
CA PRO A 118 13.42 11.06 -0.79
C PRO A 118 12.79 12.41 -1.16
N PRO A 119 13.51 13.54 -0.99
CA PRO A 119 13.00 14.86 -1.31
C PRO A 119 12.65 14.92 -2.81
N PHE A 120 11.44 15.40 -3.10
CA PHE A 120 11.06 15.85 -4.44
C PHE A 120 12.14 16.80 -4.96
N SER A 121 12.83 16.40 -6.02
CA SER A 121 13.84 17.23 -6.66
C SER A 121 13.14 18.37 -7.39
N THR A 122 13.00 19.51 -6.71
CA THR A 122 12.69 20.80 -7.34
C THR A 122 13.98 21.35 -7.95
N HIS A 123 14.26 21.04 -9.22
CA HIS A 123 15.24 21.78 -10.01
C HIS A 123 14.93 21.74 -11.51
N ILE A 124 13.91 22.49 -11.93
CA ILE A 124 13.87 23.10 -13.27
C ILE A 124 13.29 24.51 -13.10
N LEU A 125 14.15 25.52 -13.03
CA LEU A 125 13.97 26.90 -13.54
C LEU A 125 15.03 27.82 -12.94
N LYS A 126 16.27 27.71 -13.44
CA LYS A 126 17.16 28.84 -13.69
C LYS A 126 18.15 28.42 -14.79
N GLN A 127 17.74 28.53 -16.05
CA GLN A 127 18.70 28.97 -17.06
C GLN A 127 18.28 30.36 -17.52
N LYS A 128 19.26 31.23 -17.35
CA LYS A 128 19.27 32.67 -17.33
C LYS A 128 19.48 33.14 -18.78
N LEU A 129 18.66 34.09 -19.22
CA LEU A 129 19.03 35.02 -20.29
C LEU A 129 20.26 35.82 -19.83
N ALA A 130 21.34 35.75 -20.60
CA ALA A 130 22.30 36.82 -20.88
C ALA A 130 23.32 36.29 -21.90
#